data_AF-A0A954JUT3-F1
#
_entry.id   AF-A0A954JUT3-F1
#
_cell.length_a   1.000
_cell.length_b   1.000
_cell.length_c   1.000
_cell.angle_alpha   90.00
_cell.angle_beta   90.00
_cell.angle_gamma   90.00
#
_symmetry.space_group_name_H-M   'P 1'
#
loop_
_entity.id
_entity.type
_entity.pdbx_description
1 polymer ?
#
loop_
_entity_poly.entity_id
_entity_poly.type
_entity_poly.pdbx_seq_one_letter_code
_entity_poly.pdbx_strand_id
1 'polypeptide(L)'
;EIEAEVVEEAAPAGSSITSQKWFIPAVAGGGIGLLLIVLVVMFVLPGGEPEKPAPVKPAPVVQKPVEVESLPEEIKVGPNETYKTIAAVLKDIQIVYGKTFGADSKHYTVKVTADQELKERIVIDNSNLNYPKGISIVAESGKPVILAPDGPEPVIQLQAIEGLTIDGFLIKAQGKKTAIQLSGYLVGTQLKNLKINDFQKSGVSATSVSGLSNEPFQMENLNLKAANPAAVGLDFTGDTNSDIRLTKVRCLNAMQIGLQFASSVRETQVKESIFSETVTGIRFDCQGAEVSHLKLTNNTFFIVNSGIVFTAMPNASSEVIQISRNLFATIEGPPAKVEQNNDAKFWAKALTASENDSSRAAPSPLPADELDLFKNKGKQGDANFNNFVSTTPGDEKFLAPASDNPAAKAAGSPGGMKPFIGAVAP
;
A
#
# COMPACT_ATOMS: atom_id res chain seq x y z
N GLU A 1 -31.75 34.78 45.91
CA GLU A 1 -31.59 34.08 47.19
C GLU A 1 -31.88 32.61 46.97
N ILE A 2 -31.02 31.74 47.52
CA ILE A 2 -31.11 30.26 47.62
C ILE A 2 -30.67 29.52 46.33
N GLU A 3 -29.37 29.23 46.19
CA GLU A 3 -28.60 28.01 46.59
C GLU A 3 -28.56 26.99 45.43
N ALA A 4 -27.45 26.79 44.71
CA ALA A 4 -26.17 26.16 45.10
C ALA A 4 -26.29 24.63 45.29
N GLU A 5 -26.03 23.88 44.23
CA GLU A 5 -25.64 22.47 44.31
C GLU A 5 -24.36 22.29 43.49
N VAL A 6 -23.25 22.13 44.21
CA VAL A 6 -21.91 21.81 43.70
C VAL A 6 -21.79 20.30 43.75
N VAL A 7 -21.62 19.65 42.59
CA VAL A 7 -21.23 18.25 42.53
C VAL A 7 -19.75 18.20 42.18
N GLU A 8 -18.99 17.84 43.21
CA GLU A 8 -17.58 17.48 43.22
C GLU A 8 -17.44 16.06 42.65
N GLU A 9 -16.65 15.86 41.59
CA GLU A 9 -16.22 14.52 41.20
C GLU A 9 -14.71 14.46 40.99
N ALA A 10 -14.15 13.44 41.63
CA ALA A 10 -12.76 13.29 41.99
C ALA A 10 -11.86 12.81 40.83
N ALA A 11 -10.64 13.34 40.82
CA ALA A 11 -9.52 12.76 40.07
C ALA A 11 -8.94 11.54 40.81
N PRO A 12 -8.47 10.52 40.08
CA PRO A 12 -7.38 9.69 40.56
C PRO A 12 -6.08 10.04 39.84
N ALA A 13 -5.12 10.49 40.64
CA ALA A 13 -3.70 10.44 40.34
C ALA A 13 -3.20 8.99 40.46
N GLY A 14 -2.19 8.66 39.64
CA GLY A 14 -1.24 7.59 39.96
C GLY A 14 -1.08 6.54 38.87
N SER A 15 -0.01 6.62 38.10
CA SER A 15 1.19 5.79 38.34
C SER A 15 2.10 5.78 37.11
N SER A 16 3.31 6.29 37.32
CA SER A 16 4.45 6.23 36.42
C SER A 16 4.94 4.79 36.27
N ILE A 17 5.04 4.28 35.05
CA ILE A 17 5.69 3.00 34.77
C ILE A 17 7.16 3.28 34.45
N THR A 18 8.00 2.99 35.44
CA THR A 18 9.46 2.94 35.35
C THR A 18 9.89 1.68 34.58
N SER A 19 10.84 1.86 33.66
CA SER A 19 11.47 0.83 32.84
C SER A 19 12.20 -0.20 33.70
N GLN A 20 11.71 -1.45 33.69
CA GLN A 20 12.32 -2.57 34.39
C GLN A 20 13.29 -3.30 33.45
N LYS A 21 14.60 -3.15 33.71
CA LYS A 21 15.69 -3.86 33.04
C LYS A 21 15.61 -5.36 33.31
N TRP A 22 15.65 -6.17 32.26
CA TRP A 22 15.77 -7.63 32.35
C TRP A 22 17.21 -8.02 32.69
N PHE A 23 17.37 -8.73 33.80
CA PHE A 23 18.60 -9.40 34.23
C PHE A 23 18.64 -10.83 33.65
N ILE A 24 19.77 -11.18 33.05
CA ILE A 24 20.12 -12.56 32.65
C ILE A 24 20.79 -13.23 33.87
N PRO A 25 20.37 -14.43 34.30
CA PRO A 25 21.19 -15.27 35.15
C PRO A 25 22.01 -16.25 34.31
N ALA A 26 23.33 -16.11 34.40
CA ALA A 26 24.29 -17.13 34.00
C ALA A 26 24.24 -18.29 35.00
N VAL A 27 24.09 -19.52 34.51
CA VAL A 27 24.33 -20.74 35.28
C VAL A 27 25.56 -21.43 34.71
N ALA A 28 26.62 -21.38 35.50
CA ALA A 28 27.84 -22.16 35.34
C ALA A 28 27.78 -23.38 36.27
N GLY A 29 28.46 -24.45 35.85
CA GLY A 29 28.66 -25.71 36.59
C GLY A 29 27.89 -26.84 35.92
N GLY A 30 28.49 -27.93 35.46
CA GLY A 30 29.78 -28.54 35.75
C GLY A 30 29.54 -30.05 35.80
N GLY A 31 30.53 -30.87 35.42
CA GLY A 31 30.51 -32.30 35.77
C GLY A 31 30.66 -33.28 34.62
N ILE A 32 31.91 -33.69 34.44
CA ILE A 32 32.38 -34.93 33.82
C ILE A 32 31.74 -36.16 34.52
N GLY A 33 31.36 -37.20 33.77
CA GLY A 33 31.24 -38.54 34.36
C GLY A 33 30.47 -39.60 33.55
N LEU A 34 31.23 -40.54 32.96
CA LEU A 34 30.92 -41.98 32.71
C LEU A 34 29.83 -42.29 31.66
N LEU A 35 30.07 -42.94 30.51
CA LEU A 35 30.97 -44.04 30.15
C LEU A 35 30.91 -45.19 31.17
N LEU A 36 29.83 -46.00 31.11
CA LEU A 36 29.74 -47.42 31.49
C LEU A 36 28.26 -47.88 31.49
N ILE A 37 27.72 -48.21 30.30
CA ILE A 37 26.57 -49.12 30.18
C ILE A 37 27.02 -50.25 29.25
N VAL A 38 27.95 -51.05 29.78
CA VAL A 38 28.30 -52.38 29.28
C VAL A 38 28.33 -53.25 30.52
N LEU A 39 27.55 -54.34 30.50
CA LEU A 39 27.36 -55.35 31.56
C LEU A 39 26.38 -54.97 32.67
N VAL A 40 25.10 -55.32 32.48
CA VAL A 40 24.30 -56.23 33.35
C VAL A 40 22.87 -56.22 32.81
N VAL A 41 22.60 -57.10 31.84
CA VAL A 41 21.36 -57.91 31.78
C VAL A 41 21.74 -59.21 31.06
N MET A 42 22.46 -60.08 31.77
CA MET A 42 22.40 -61.51 31.49
C MET A 42 21.26 -62.08 32.32
N PHE A 43 20.47 -62.97 31.71
CA PHE A 43 19.30 -63.69 32.23
C PHE A 43 18.03 -62.84 32.37
N VAL A 44 17.08 -62.97 31.44
CA VAL A 44 15.94 -63.91 31.50
C VAL A 44 15.29 -64.04 30.10
N LEU A 45 14.95 -65.28 29.72
CA LEU A 45 13.87 -65.72 28.80
C LEU A 45 14.27 -66.51 27.53
N PRO A 46 13.45 -67.51 27.14
CA PRO A 46 13.87 -68.73 26.46
C PRO A 46 13.37 -68.84 25.00
N GLY A 47 14.07 -69.68 24.23
CA GLY A 47 13.57 -70.50 23.11
C GLY A 47 12.57 -69.90 22.12
N GLY A 48 13.08 -69.47 20.96
CA GLY A 48 12.32 -69.27 19.73
C GLY A 48 13.18 -69.66 18.52
N GLU A 49 12.61 -70.39 17.57
CA GLU A 49 13.24 -70.95 16.36
C GLU A 49 13.93 -69.91 15.46
N PRO A 50 14.90 -70.30 14.60
CA PRO A 50 15.57 -69.39 13.70
C PRO A 50 14.62 -68.89 12.59
N GLU A 51 14.09 -67.68 12.74
CA GLU A 51 13.42 -66.97 11.66
C GLU A 51 14.41 -66.65 10.52
N LYS A 52 14.05 -67.06 9.31
CA LYS A 52 14.72 -66.66 8.07
C LYS A 52 14.75 -65.12 7.99
N PRO A 53 15.87 -64.49 7.59
CA PRO A 53 15.90 -63.04 7.45
C PRO A 53 14.90 -62.61 6.37
N ALA A 54 13.95 -61.78 6.78
CA ALA A 54 13.04 -61.10 5.87
C ALA A 54 13.85 -60.24 4.87
N PRO A 55 13.38 -60.08 3.61
CA PRO A 55 14.07 -59.27 2.63
C PRO A 55 14.14 -57.82 3.13
N VAL A 56 15.36 -57.31 3.25
CA VAL A 56 15.64 -55.91 3.59
C VAL A 56 14.98 -55.05 2.51
N LYS A 57 13.88 -54.36 2.86
CA LYS A 57 13.36 -53.26 2.04
C LYS A 57 14.49 -52.25 1.86
N PRO A 58 14.90 -51.92 0.62
CA PRO A 58 15.92 -50.89 0.42
C PRO A 58 15.45 -49.61 1.08
N ALA A 59 16.34 -49.03 1.91
CA ALA A 59 16.10 -47.74 2.53
C ALA A 59 15.77 -46.71 1.43
N PRO A 60 14.82 -45.78 1.67
CA PRO A 60 14.52 -44.72 0.72
C PRO A 60 15.83 -43.98 0.43
N VAL A 61 16.24 -43.97 -0.84
CA VAL A 61 17.36 -43.16 -1.30
C VAL A 61 16.97 -41.72 -1.02
N VAL A 62 17.59 -41.12 0.01
CA VAL A 62 17.49 -39.68 0.28
C VAL A 62 18.16 -39.00 -0.90
N GLN A 63 17.35 -38.62 -1.89
CA GLN A 63 17.82 -37.80 -3.00
C GLN A 63 18.32 -36.49 -2.40
N LYS A 64 19.63 -36.22 -2.55
CA LYS A 64 20.18 -34.91 -2.24
C LYS A 64 19.38 -33.86 -3.04
N PRO A 65 18.99 -32.73 -2.44
CA PRO A 65 18.34 -31.66 -3.18
C PRO A 65 19.23 -31.30 -4.37
N VAL A 66 18.66 -31.33 -5.59
CA VAL A 66 19.34 -30.84 -6.78
C VAL A 66 19.67 -29.38 -6.53
N GLU A 67 20.95 -29.06 -6.49
CA GLU A 67 21.42 -27.71 -6.19
C GLU A 67 21.23 -26.84 -7.44
N VAL A 68 20.39 -25.79 -7.36
CA VAL A 68 20.15 -24.88 -8.48
C VAL A 68 21.41 -24.03 -8.71
N GLU A 69 22.06 -24.21 -9.86
CA GLU A 69 23.27 -23.47 -10.23
C GLU A 69 22.97 -22.17 -10.98
N SER A 70 21.91 -22.15 -11.79
CA SER A 70 21.47 -20.97 -12.54
C SER A 70 19.97 -21.03 -12.82
N LEU A 71 19.40 -19.86 -13.10
CA LEU A 71 18.00 -19.70 -13.52
C LEU A 71 17.94 -18.98 -14.87
N PRO A 72 16.97 -19.30 -15.73
CA PRO A 72 16.69 -18.50 -16.90
C PRO A 72 16.16 -17.12 -16.49
N GLU A 73 16.32 -16.12 -17.37
CA GLU A 73 15.78 -14.78 -17.15
C GLU A 73 14.25 -14.78 -17.12
N GLU A 74 13.61 -15.65 -17.91
CA GLU A 74 12.15 -15.83 -17.91
C GLU A 74 11.78 -17.17 -17.27
N ILE A 75 10.95 -17.12 -16.22
CA ILE A 75 10.52 -18.27 -15.42
C ILE A 75 9.00 -18.31 -15.42
N LYS A 76 8.42 -19.47 -15.74
CA LYS A 76 6.96 -19.66 -15.73
C LYS A 76 6.49 -20.32 -14.44
N VAL A 77 5.36 -19.84 -13.93
CA VAL A 77 4.67 -20.38 -12.76
C VAL A 77 3.27 -20.84 -13.14
N GLY A 78 2.95 -22.09 -12.81
CA GLY A 78 1.64 -22.67 -13.10
C GLY A 78 1.55 -24.16 -12.76
N PRO A 79 0.33 -24.74 -12.76
CA PRO A 79 0.08 -26.14 -12.43
C PRO A 79 0.76 -27.10 -13.42
N ASN A 80 1.05 -26.65 -14.64
CA ASN A 80 1.73 -27.43 -15.68
C ASN A 80 3.20 -27.03 -15.88
N GLU A 81 3.69 -26.01 -15.17
CA GLU A 81 5.05 -25.47 -15.33
C GLU A 81 6.03 -26.10 -14.34
N THR A 82 7.34 -25.89 -14.53
CA THR A 82 8.37 -26.38 -13.58
C THR A 82 8.13 -25.85 -12.17
N TYR A 83 7.84 -24.55 -12.06
CA TYR A 83 7.49 -23.93 -10.79
C TYR A 83 5.97 -23.89 -10.63
N LYS A 84 5.48 -24.42 -9.52
CA LYS A 84 4.05 -24.40 -9.18
C LYS A 84 3.64 -23.14 -8.41
N THR A 85 4.59 -22.47 -7.77
CA THR A 85 4.36 -21.32 -6.89
C THR A 85 5.38 -20.22 -7.13
N ILE A 86 4.97 -18.97 -6.91
CA ILE A 86 5.83 -17.79 -6.94
C ILE A 86 6.89 -17.90 -5.84
N ALA A 87 6.50 -18.36 -4.65
CA ALA A 87 7.40 -18.53 -3.51
C ALA A 87 8.57 -19.48 -3.80
N ALA A 88 8.34 -20.55 -4.58
CA ALA A 88 9.41 -21.47 -4.97
C ALA A 88 10.42 -20.79 -5.90
N VAL A 89 9.94 -19.98 -6.86
CA VAL A 89 10.81 -19.19 -7.75
C VAL A 89 11.63 -18.18 -6.96
N LEU A 90 10.99 -17.42 -6.07
CA LEU A 90 11.66 -16.42 -5.26
C LEU A 90 12.77 -17.03 -4.39
N LYS A 91 12.53 -18.21 -3.81
CA LYS A 91 13.53 -18.95 -3.04
C LYS A 91 14.75 -19.33 -3.91
N ASP A 92 14.53 -19.82 -5.11
CA ASP A 92 15.63 -20.21 -6.00
C ASP A 92 16.39 -18.97 -6.52
N ILE A 93 15.70 -17.85 -6.76
CA ILE A 93 16.34 -16.56 -7.07
C ILE A 93 17.28 -16.14 -5.94
N GLN A 94 16.84 -16.24 -4.67
CA GLN A 94 17.70 -15.93 -3.52
C GLN A 94 18.95 -16.83 -3.48
N ILE A 95 18.79 -18.14 -3.71
CA ILE A 95 19.90 -19.11 -3.71
C ILE A 95 20.91 -18.76 -4.80
N VAL A 96 20.45 -18.49 -6.03
CA VAL A 96 21.33 -18.14 -7.15
C VAL A 96 22.02 -16.80 -6.90
N TYR A 97 21.28 -15.79 -6.44
CA TYR A 97 21.86 -14.46 -6.15
C TYR A 97 22.94 -14.52 -5.06
N GLY A 98 22.70 -15.30 -3.99
CA GLY A 98 23.68 -15.49 -2.91
C GLY A 98 24.99 -16.15 -3.37
N LYS A 99 24.96 -16.96 -4.45
CA LYS A 99 26.16 -17.54 -5.06
C LYS A 99 26.91 -16.57 -5.96
N THR A 100 26.19 -15.63 -6.57
CA THR A 100 26.73 -14.67 -7.54
C THR A 100 26.85 -13.26 -6.96
N PHE A 101 27.19 -13.14 -5.67
CA PHE A 101 27.24 -11.87 -4.94
C PHE A 101 27.96 -10.79 -5.77
N GLY A 102 27.24 -9.72 -6.12
CA GLY A 102 27.71 -8.64 -7.01
C GLY A 102 27.18 -8.64 -8.45
N ALA A 103 26.32 -9.59 -8.85
CA ALA A 103 25.62 -9.58 -10.13
C ALA A 103 24.26 -8.83 -10.05
N ASP A 104 24.30 -7.56 -9.64
CA ASP A 104 23.11 -6.69 -9.51
C ASP A 104 22.43 -6.37 -10.85
N SER A 105 22.98 -6.85 -11.97
CA SER A 105 22.49 -6.62 -13.33
C SER A 105 21.55 -7.72 -13.85
N LYS A 106 21.34 -8.81 -13.11
CA LYS A 106 20.45 -9.88 -13.56
C LYS A 106 18.99 -9.54 -13.28
N HIS A 107 18.18 -9.52 -14.34
CA HIS A 107 16.74 -9.34 -14.29
C HIS A 107 16.02 -10.68 -14.42
N TYR A 108 15.04 -10.91 -13.54
CA TYR A 108 14.20 -12.11 -13.59
C TYR A 108 12.75 -11.71 -13.84
N THR A 109 12.13 -12.31 -14.85
CA THR A 109 10.69 -12.18 -15.14
C THR A 109 9.99 -13.48 -14.80
N VAL A 110 9.21 -13.45 -13.74
CA VAL A 110 8.33 -14.53 -13.29
C VAL A 110 6.94 -14.32 -13.92
N LYS A 111 6.62 -15.11 -14.95
CA LYS A 111 5.31 -15.11 -15.61
C LYS A 111 4.39 -16.11 -14.96
N VAL A 112 3.28 -15.64 -14.41
CA VAL A 112 2.27 -16.49 -13.80
C VAL A 112 1.16 -16.76 -14.81
N THR A 113 0.96 -18.03 -15.11
CA THR A 113 -0.01 -18.48 -16.12
C THR A 113 -1.43 -18.07 -15.76
N ALA A 114 -2.19 -17.63 -16.77
CA ALA A 114 -3.55 -17.11 -16.61
C ALA A 114 -4.56 -18.15 -16.07
N ASP A 115 -5.75 -17.68 -15.67
CA ASP A 115 -6.89 -18.50 -15.21
C ASP A 115 -6.62 -19.33 -13.94
N GLN A 116 -5.90 -18.76 -12.98
CA GLN A 116 -5.50 -19.46 -11.76
C GLN A 116 -5.83 -18.70 -10.50
N GLU A 117 -6.23 -19.44 -9.48
CA GLU A 117 -6.32 -18.95 -8.11
C GLU A 117 -5.18 -19.55 -7.29
N LEU A 118 -4.22 -18.71 -6.91
CA LEU A 118 -3.08 -19.08 -6.10
C LEU A 118 -3.43 -18.88 -4.62
N LYS A 119 -3.28 -19.95 -3.85
CA LYS A 119 -3.43 -19.96 -2.39
C LYS A 119 -2.15 -19.60 -1.64
N GLU A 120 -1.26 -18.84 -2.29
CA GLU A 120 0.01 -18.40 -1.73
C GLU A 120 0.04 -16.89 -1.49
N ARG A 121 0.93 -16.48 -0.57
CA ARG A 121 1.26 -15.07 -0.31
C ARG A 121 2.54 -14.72 -1.06
N ILE A 122 2.68 -13.47 -1.47
CA ILE A 122 3.97 -12.93 -1.93
C ILE A 122 4.61 -12.23 -0.74
N VAL A 123 5.67 -12.82 -0.17
CA VAL A 123 6.38 -12.27 0.99
C VAL A 123 7.84 -12.09 0.61
N ILE A 124 8.29 -10.83 0.56
CA ILE A 124 9.66 -10.46 0.24
C ILE A 124 10.15 -9.54 1.35
N ASP A 125 11.10 -10.04 2.13
CA ASP A 125 11.92 -9.25 3.04
C ASP A 125 13.35 -9.22 2.52
N ASN A 126 13.78 -8.05 2.09
CA ASN A 126 15.10 -7.80 1.56
C ASN A 126 15.96 -6.93 2.50
N SER A 127 15.64 -6.90 3.79
CA SER A 127 16.43 -6.18 4.80
C SER A 127 17.87 -6.70 4.91
N ASN A 128 18.11 -7.96 4.54
CA ASN A 128 19.42 -8.59 4.50
C ASN A 128 20.07 -8.57 3.11
N LEU A 129 19.51 -7.83 2.14
CA LEU A 129 20.00 -7.74 0.76
C LEU A 129 20.15 -9.13 0.08
N ASN A 130 19.15 -9.99 0.26
CA ASN A 130 19.15 -11.37 -0.24
C ASN A 130 18.50 -11.51 -1.63
N TYR A 131 18.00 -10.42 -2.21
CA TYR A 131 17.39 -10.40 -3.53
C TYR A 131 18.15 -9.47 -4.48
N PRO A 132 18.27 -9.84 -5.76
CA PRO A 132 18.74 -8.93 -6.80
C PRO A 132 17.72 -7.79 -7.01
N LYS A 133 18.22 -6.66 -7.52
CA LYS A 133 17.34 -5.63 -8.09
C LYS A 133 16.72 -6.16 -9.37
N GLY A 134 15.48 -5.76 -9.67
CA GLY A 134 14.91 -5.99 -11.00
C GLY A 134 14.20 -7.34 -11.18
N ILE A 135 13.49 -7.82 -10.14
CA ILE A 135 12.54 -8.93 -10.25
C ILE A 135 11.21 -8.39 -10.78
N SER A 136 10.64 -9.03 -11.78
CA SER A 136 9.29 -8.73 -12.28
C SER A 136 8.39 -9.95 -12.10
N ILE A 137 7.27 -9.81 -11.41
CA ILE A 137 6.26 -10.85 -11.22
C ILE A 137 5.01 -10.39 -11.98
N VAL A 138 4.68 -11.06 -13.07
CA VAL A 138 3.68 -10.61 -14.04
C VAL A 138 2.64 -11.70 -14.25
N ALA A 139 1.37 -11.37 -14.06
CA ALA A 139 0.25 -12.21 -14.46
C ALA A 139 0.10 -12.18 -16.00
N GLU A 140 0.00 -13.34 -16.63
CA GLU A 140 -0.28 -13.42 -18.06
C GLU A 140 -1.65 -12.81 -18.41
N SER A 141 -1.76 -12.26 -19.61
CA SER A 141 -2.98 -11.62 -20.10
C SER A 141 -4.09 -12.63 -20.35
N GLY A 142 -5.34 -12.16 -20.31
CA GLY A 142 -6.54 -12.98 -20.50
C GLY A 142 -7.36 -13.07 -19.22
N LYS A 143 -7.67 -14.29 -18.77
CA LYS A 143 -8.38 -14.50 -17.51
C LYS A 143 -7.48 -14.16 -16.32
N PRO A 144 -8.00 -13.52 -15.27
CA PRO A 144 -7.19 -12.97 -14.20
C PRO A 144 -6.45 -14.08 -13.44
N VAL A 145 -5.21 -13.78 -13.05
CA VAL A 145 -4.51 -14.52 -11.99
C VAL A 145 -4.93 -13.92 -10.65
N ILE A 146 -5.44 -14.78 -9.77
CA ILE A 146 -6.02 -14.40 -8.50
C ILE A 146 -5.07 -14.82 -7.37
N LEU A 147 -4.65 -13.87 -6.53
CA LEU A 147 -4.01 -14.16 -5.25
C LEU A 147 -5.07 -14.19 -4.15
N ALA A 148 -5.30 -15.36 -3.57
CA ALA A 148 -6.32 -15.59 -2.53
C ALA A 148 -5.81 -16.53 -1.42
N PRO A 149 -4.67 -16.20 -0.76
CA PRO A 149 -4.13 -17.01 0.32
C PRO A 149 -5.07 -17.05 1.53
N ASP A 150 -5.10 -18.21 2.19
CA ASP A 150 -5.87 -18.39 3.40
C ASP A 150 -5.28 -17.62 4.59
N GLY A 151 -6.04 -17.54 5.69
CA GLY A 151 -5.61 -16.90 6.94
C GLY A 151 -5.74 -15.36 6.97
N PRO A 152 -5.36 -14.72 8.08
CA PRO A 152 -5.59 -13.29 8.31
C PRO A 152 -4.50 -12.37 7.72
N GLU A 153 -3.35 -12.94 7.36
CA GLU A 153 -2.16 -12.19 6.95
C GLU A 153 -2.31 -11.51 5.58
N PRO A 154 -1.60 -10.39 5.33
CA PRO A 154 -1.62 -9.70 4.04
C PRO A 154 -1.27 -10.61 2.87
N VAL A 155 -1.91 -10.39 1.72
CA VAL A 155 -1.68 -11.16 0.49
C VAL A 155 -0.30 -10.90 -0.06
N ILE A 156 0.12 -9.63 -0.06
CA ILE A 156 1.45 -9.19 -0.46
C ILE A 156 2.09 -8.46 0.72
N GLN A 157 3.33 -8.82 1.04
CA GLN A 157 4.13 -8.15 2.06
C GLN A 157 5.53 -7.90 1.51
N LEU A 158 5.90 -6.62 1.40
CA LEU A 158 7.18 -6.19 0.84
C LEU A 158 7.93 -5.33 1.86
N GLN A 159 9.21 -5.64 2.05
CA GLN A 159 10.11 -4.90 2.91
C GLN A 159 11.48 -4.73 2.25
N ALA A 160 11.91 -3.46 2.12
CA ALA A 160 13.24 -3.07 1.65
C ALA A 160 13.67 -3.67 0.28
N ILE A 161 12.72 -3.94 -0.62
CA ILE A 161 12.99 -4.51 -1.94
C ILE A 161 13.03 -3.42 -3.01
N GLU A 162 14.08 -3.44 -3.83
CA GLU A 162 14.32 -2.46 -4.89
C GLU A 162 14.11 -3.06 -6.29
N GLY A 163 13.58 -2.25 -7.20
CA GLY A 163 13.37 -2.61 -8.60
C GLY A 163 12.37 -3.76 -8.80
N LEU A 164 11.54 -4.08 -7.81
CA LEU A 164 10.52 -5.13 -7.94
C LEU A 164 9.33 -4.60 -8.74
N THR A 165 8.84 -5.36 -9.71
CA THR A 165 7.55 -5.09 -10.37
C THR A 165 6.56 -6.19 -10.04
N ILE A 166 5.35 -5.84 -9.61
CA ILE A 166 4.20 -6.75 -9.50
C ILE A 166 3.09 -6.23 -10.40
N ASP A 167 2.68 -7.01 -11.40
CA ASP A 167 1.77 -6.56 -12.46
C ASP A 167 0.62 -7.53 -12.73
N GLY A 168 -0.61 -7.01 -12.80
CA GLY A 168 -1.76 -7.68 -13.43
C GLY A 168 -2.59 -8.60 -12.54
N PHE A 169 -2.34 -8.61 -11.22
CA PHE A 169 -3.03 -9.52 -10.29
C PHE A 169 -4.38 -8.98 -9.81
N LEU A 170 -5.32 -9.91 -9.64
CA LEU A 170 -6.50 -9.71 -8.79
C LEU A 170 -6.19 -10.24 -7.38
N ILE A 171 -6.29 -9.38 -6.39
CA ILE A 171 -6.02 -9.66 -4.98
C ILE A 171 -7.35 -9.77 -4.24
N LYS A 172 -7.67 -10.98 -3.77
CA LYS A 172 -8.83 -11.22 -2.90
C LYS A 172 -8.39 -11.14 -1.43
N ALA A 173 -8.79 -10.07 -0.74
CA ALA A 173 -8.44 -9.84 0.65
C ALA A 173 -9.61 -10.14 1.62
N GLN A 174 -10.55 -11.00 1.21
CA GLN A 174 -11.69 -11.40 2.03
C GLN A 174 -11.22 -11.89 3.42
N GLY A 175 -11.79 -11.30 4.48
CA GLY A 175 -11.45 -11.65 5.86
C GLY A 175 -10.10 -11.11 6.35
N LYS A 176 -9.36 -10.36 5.54
CA LYS A 176 -8.05 -9.77 5.90
C LYS A 176 -8.21 -8.30 6.28
N LYS A 177 -7.50 -7.87 7.33
CA LYS A 177 -7.45 -6.45 7.70
C LYS A 177 -6.77 -5.62 6.62
N THR A 178 -5.65 -6.11 6.12
CA THR A 178 -4.82 -5.43 5.14
C THR A 178 -4.59 -6.35 3.94
N ALA A 179 -4.73 -5.85 2.70
CA ALA A 179 -4.45 -6.64 1.51
C ALA A 179 -2.96 -6.64 1.15
N ILE A 180 -2.33 -5.46 1.11
CA ILE A 180 -0.92 -5.26 0.79
C ILE A 180 -0.24 -4.50 1.92
N GLN A 181 0.89 -5.01 2.40
CA GLN A 181 1.74 -4.36 3.39
C GLN A 181 3.10 -4.01 2.80
N LEU A 182 3.54 -2.77 3.00
CA LEU A 182 4.76 -2.19 2.43
C LEU A 182 5.59 -1.52 3.52
N SER A 183 6.91 -1.68 3.48
CA SER A 183 7.80 -0.97 4.41
C SER A 183 9.22 -0.77 3.87
N GLY A 184 9.86 0.31 4.34
CA GLY A 184 11.25 0.63 4.05
C GLY A 184 11.51 1.13 2.62
N TYR A 185 12.75 0.97 2.16
CA TYR A 185 13.18 1.44 0.85
C TYR A 185 12.60 0.57 -0.27
N LEU A 186 11.75 1.17 -1.10
CA LEU A 186 11.10 0.57 -2.26
C LEU A 186 11.54 1.26 -3.56
N VAL A 187 12.84 1.53 -3.66
CA VAL A 187 13.47 2.26 -4.77
C VAL A 187 13.18 1.56 -6.09
N GLY A 188 12.60 2.27 -7.04
CA GLY A 188 12.24 1.74 -8.36
C GLY A 188 11.18 0.63 -8.35
N THR A 189 10.61 0.28 -7.19
CA THR A 189 9.58 -0.75 -7.08
C THR A 189 8.25 -0.25 -7.60
N GLN A 190 7.52 -1.12 -8.30
CA GLN A 190 6.29 -0.80 -9.04
C GLN A 190 5.19 -1.81 -8.74
N LEU A 191 4.02 -1.31 -8.32
CA LEU A 191 2.79 -2.09 -8.24
C LEU A 191 1.87 -1.61 -9.36
N LYS A 192 1.51 -2.51 -10.29
CA LYS A 192 0.85 -2.13 -11.55
C LYS A 192 -0.38 -2.99 -11.84
N ASN A 193 -1.42 -2.35 -12.39
CA ASN A 193 -2.62 -3.02 -12.88
C ASN A 193 -3.27 -3.98 -11.86
N LEU A 194 -3.26 -3.59 -10.59
CA LEU A 194 -3.78 -4.44 -9.50
C LEU A 194 -5.25 -4.15 -9.24
N LYS A 195 -6.03 -5.22 -9.00
CA LYS A 195 -7.40 -5.12 -8.49
C LYS A 195 -7.45 -5.68 -7.07
N ILE A 196 -7.67 -4.84 -6.07
CA ILE A 196 -7.61 -5.17 -4.65
C ILE A 196 -9.04 -5.10 -4.09
N ASN A 197 -9.59 -6.26 -3.72
CA ASN A 197 -10.96 -6.37 -3.25
C ASN A 197 -11.05 -6.90 -1.82
N ASP A 198 -12.14 -6.54 -1.14
CA ASP A 198 -12.67 -7.16 0.08
C ASP A 198 -11.83 -7.03 1.35
N PHE A 199 -10.91 -6.05 1.40
CA PHE A 199 -10.15 -5.72 2.61
C PHE A 199 -11.02 -5.03 3.68
N GLN A 200 -10.69 -5.24 4.95
CA GLN A 200 -11.51 -4.79 6.09
C GLN A 200 -11.04 -3.46 6.72
N LYS A 201 -9.73 -3.17 6.67
CA LYS A 201 -9.14 -1.95 7.26
C LYS A 201 -8.38 -1.13 6.23
N SER A 202 -7.40 -1.73 5.54
CA SER A 202 -6.56 -1.00 4.57
C SER A 202 -6.34 -1.81 3.30
N GLY A 203 -6.46 -1.17 2.13
CA GLY A 203 -6.11 -1.84 0.86
C GLY A 203 -4.60 -1.97 0.75
N VAL A 204 -3.91 -0.84 0.90
CA VAL A 204 -2.45 -0.77 1.03
C VAL A 204 -2.12 -0.12 2.37
N SER A 205 -1.29 -0.78 3.18
CA SER A 205 -0.70 -0.21 4.39
C SER A 205 0.80 -0.07 4.19
N ALA A 206 1.28 1.17 4.18
CA ALA A 206 2.67 1.52 3.91
C ALA A 206 3.27 2.22 5.14
N THR A 207 4.40 1.73 5.63
CA THR A 207 5.08 2.32 6.79
C THR A 207 6.51 2.70 6.43
N SER A 208 6.82 4.00 6.55
CA SER A 208 8.13 4.57 6.21
C SER A 208 8.62 4.12 4.83
N VAL A 209 7.78 4.28 3.81
CA VAL A 209 8.09 3.88 2.43
C VAL A 209 8.77 5.03 1.70
N SER A 210 9.92 4.73 1.10
CA SER A 210 10.70 5.70 0.33
C SER A 210 11.21 5.12 -0.99
N GLY A 211 11.09 5.90 -2.06
CA GLY A 211 11.84 5.71 -3.30
C GLY A 211 13.09 6.60 -3.36
N LEU A 212 13.57 6.87 -4.58
CA LEU A 212 14.52 7.93 -4.88
C LEU A 212 13.97 8.83 -5.99
N SER A 213 14.45 10.07 -6.10
CA SER A 213 13.89 11.03 -7.05
C SER A 213 13.98 10.59 -8.53
N ASN A 214 15.04 9.85 -8.88
CA ASN A 214 15.22 9.20 -10.19
C ASN A 214 14.52 7.83 -10.30
N GLU A 215 14.33 7.14 -9.17
CA GLU A 215 13.76 5.79 -9.07
C GLU A 215 12.68 5.74 -7.97
N PRO A 216 11.54 6.41 -8.19
CA PRO A 216 10.49 6.54 -7.18
C PRO A 216 9.82 5.19 -6.92
N PHE A 217 9.16 5.07 -5.77
CA PHE A 217 8.17 4.01 -5.55
C PHE A 217 6.90 4.34 -6.33
N GLN A 218 6.39 3.40 -7.13
CA GLN A 218 5.29 3.64 -8.06
C GLN A 218 4.11 2.72 -7.79
N MET A 219 2.92 3.31 -7.75
CA MET A 219 1.65 2.57 -7.81
C MET A 219 0.84 3.10 -8.98
N GLU A 220 0.63 2.24 -9.98
CA GLU A 220 0.01 2.60 -11.25
C GLU A 220 -1.20 1.72 -11.57
N ASN A 221 -2.35 2.34 -11.86
CA ASN A 221 -3.57 1.64 -12.27
C ASN A 221 -4.05 0.62 -11.21
N LEU A 222 -4.17 1.07 -9.96
CA LEU A 222 -4.71 0.28 -8.86
C LEU A 222 -6.20 0.54 -8.71
N ASN A 223 -6.99 -0.53 -8.63
CA ASN A 223 -8.42 -0.47 -8.29
C ASN A 223 -8.65 -1.07 -6.91
N LEU A 224 -9.14 -0.27 -5.97
CA LEU A 224 -9.37 -0.67 -4.58
C LEU A 224 -10.86 -0.66 -4.28
N LYS A 225 -11.37 -1.78 -3.77
CA LYS A 225 -12.74 -1.93 -3.26
C LYS A 225 -12.70 -2.55 -1.87
N ALA A 226 -13.15 -1.80 -0.88
CA ALA A 226 -13.20 -2.27 0.49
C ALA A 226 -14.45 -3.14 0.71
N ALA A 227 -14.37 -4.08 1.66
CA ALA A 227 -15.57 -4.75 2.17
C ALA A 227 -16.19 -4.01 3.37
N ASN A 228 -15.52 -2.99 3.89
CA ASN A 228 -15.95 -2.22 5.05
C ASN A 228 -15.96 -0.71 4.72
N PRO A 229 -17.09 0.00 4.88
CA PRO A 229 -17.15 1.45 4.70
C PRO A 229 -16.22 2.25 5.61
N ALA A 230 -15.77 1.70 6.74
CA ALA A 230 -14.81 2.34 7.63
C ALA A 230 -13.34 2.20 7.18
N ALA A 231 -13.08 1.52 6.07
CA ALA A 231 -11.73 1.24 5.59
C ALA A 231 -11.03 2.47 4.98
N VAL A 232 -9.71 2.37 4.88
CA VAL A 232 -8.83 3.30 4.18
C VAL A 232 -8.30 2.64 2.91
N GLY A 233 -8.37 3.29 1.75
CA GLY A 233 -7.84 2.72 0.51
C GLY A 233 -6.32 2.51 0.59
N LEU A 234 -5.59 3.59 0.77
CA LEU A 234 -4.14 3.60 0.95
C LEU A 234 -3.78 4.38 2.22
N ASP A 235 -3.06 3.73 3.13
CA ASP A 235 -2.72 4.26 4.46
C ASP A 235 -1.19 4.30 4.63
N PHE A 236 -0.63 5.52 4.61
CA PHE A 236 0.79 5.79 4.76
C PHE A 236 1.09 6.30 6.17
N THR A 237 1.96 5.59 6.90
CA THR A 237 2.34 5.90 8.28
C THR A 237 3.85 5.88 8.46
N GLY A 238 4.33 6.13 9.68
CA GLY A 238 5.74 6.12 10.05
C GLY A 238 6.36 7.52 10.03
N ASP A 239 7.69 7.58 10.02
CA ASP A 239 8.40 8.84 10.22
C ASP A 239 8.42 9.70 8.95
N THR A 240 8.69 9.07 7.80
CA THR A 240 8.79 9.76 6.51
C THR A 240 8.36 8.84 5.38
N ASN A 241 7.49 9.37 4.51
CA ASN A 241 7.16 8.78 3.22
C ASN A 241 7.65 9.73 2.12
N SER A 242 8.47 9.24 1.18
CA SER A 242 9.12 10.11 0.18
C SER A 242 9.26 9.49 -1.20
N ASP A 243 9.30 10.34 -2.23
CA ASP A 243 9.54 9.94 -3.63
C ASP A 243 8.52 8.89 -4.12
N ILE A 244 7.24 9.17 -3.86
CA ILE A 244 6.11 8.28 -4.16
C ILE A 244 5.31 8.84 -5.35
N ARG A 245 5.02 7.98 -6.33
CA ARG A 245 4.15 8.31 -7.46
C ARG A 245 2.93 7.42 -7.50
N LEU A 246 1.77 8.02 -7.27
CA LEU A 246 0.45 7.39 -7.37
C LEU A 246 -0.21 7.86 -8.66
N THR A 247 -0.42 6.94 -9.60
CA THR A 247 -0.98 7.24 -10.91
C THR A 247 -2.16 6.35 -11.20
N LYS A 248 -3.28 6.92 -11.63
CA LYS A 248 -4.47 6.14 -11.98
C LYS A 248 -4.95 5.23 -10.84
N VAL A 249 -4.85 5.70 -9.61
CA VAL A 249 -5.40 4.98 -8.44
C VAL A 249 -6.91 5.23 -8.39
N ARG A 250 -7.68 4.19 -8.07
CA ARG A 250 -9.14 4.22 -8.02
C ARG A 250 -9.59 3.66 -6.67
N CYS A 251 -9.95 4.53 -5.74
CA CYS A 251 -10.65 4.12 -4.52
C CYS A 251 -12.15 4.17 -4.84
N LEU A 252 -12.76 2.99 -4.92
CA LEU A 252 -14.12 2.80 -5.44
C LEU A 252 -15.04 2.25 -4.35
N ASN A 253 -16.30 2.69 -4.40
CA ASN A 253 -17.35 2.41 -3.43
C ASN A 253 -17.05 3.01 -2.05
N ALA A 254 -18.00 2.85 -1.13
CA ALA A 254 -17.92 3.34 0.24
C ALA A 254 -16.60 3.00 0.95
N MET A 255 -15.86 4.04 1.33
CA MET A 255 -14.69 4.00 2.23
C MET A 255 -14.67 5.24 3.14
N GLN A 256 -14.00 5.15 4.28
CA GLN A 256 -13.85 6.30 5.17
C GLN A 256 -12.90 7.30 4.54
N ILE A 257 -11.75 6.82 4.06
CA ILE A 257 -10.71 7.64 3.45
C ILE A 257 -10.17 6.93 2.21
N GLY A 258 -10.03 7.65 1.10
CA GLY A 258 -9.41 7.11 -0.10
C GLY A 258 -7.90 6.94 0.06
N LEU A 259 -7.20 8.01 0.44
CA LEU A 259 -5.76 8.05 0.67
C LEU A 259 -5.44 8.83 1.95
N GLN A 260 -4.65 8.25 2.84
CA GLN A 260 -4.22 8.85 4.09
C GLN A 260 -2.70 8.94 4.16
N PHE A 261 -2.19 10.09 4.61
CA PHE A 261 -0.82 10.25 5.08
C PHE A 261 -0.85 10.66 6.55
N ALA A 262 -0.41 9.78 7.44
CA ALA A 262 -0.19 10.03 8.86
C ALA A 262 1.31 10.06 9.18
N SER A 263 2.05 10.86 8.41
CA SER A 263 3.51 10.99 8.46
C SER A 263 3.98 12.28 7.76
N SER A 264 5.29 12.54 7.73
CA SER A 264 5.84 13.50 6.77
C SER A 264 5.65 13.01 5.34
N VAL A 265 5.45 13.94 4.39
CA VAL A 265 5.25 13.69 2.96
C VAL A 265 6.25 14.52 2.19
N ARG A 266 7.12 13.88 1.39
CA ARG A 266 8.09 14.56 0.53
C ARG A 266 8.04 14.02 -0.89
N GLU A 267 8.27 14.88 -1.88
CA GLU A 267 8.41 14.47 -3.29
C GLU A 267 7.32 13.50 -3.77
N THR A 268 6.07 13.78 -3.38
CA THR A 268 4.95 12.86 -3.59
C THR A 268 3.99 13.40 -4.64
N GLN A 269 3.59 12.55 -5.58
CA GLN A 269 2.69 12.91 -6.66
C GLN A 269 1.49 11.98 -6.69
N VAL A 270 0.29 12.55 -6.71
CA VAL A 270 -0.99 11.85 -6.91
C VAL A 270 -1.63 12.42 -8.15
N LYS A 271 -1.68 11.60 -9.20
CA LYS A 271 -2.19 12.03 -10.50
C LYS A 271 -3.20 11.08 -11.11
N GLU A 272 -4.11 11.66 -11.89
CA GLU A 272 -5.08 10.92 -12.70
C GLU A 272 -5.92 9.95 -11.85
N SER A 273 -6.13 10.24 -10.56
CA SER A 273 -6.73 9.33 -9.57
C SER A 273 -8.19 9.66 -9.25
N ILE A 274 -8.99 8.64 -8.91
CA ILE A 274 -10.41 8.78 -8.57
C ILE A 274 -10.63 8.35 -7.13
N PHE A 275 -11.34 9.21 -6.39
CA PHE A 275 -11.89 8.93 -5.07
C PHE A 275 -13.41 9.02 -5.18
N SER A 276 -14.06 7.86 -5.25
CA SER A 276 -15.50 7.75 -5.48
C SER A 276 -16.18 7.17 -4.25
N GLU A 277 -17.22 7.85 -3.74
CA GLU A 277 -18.00 7.42 -2.58
C GLU A 277 -17.18 7.31 -1.27
N THR A 278 -16.05 8.01 -1.19
CA THR A 278 -15.28 8.07 0.05
C THR A 278 -15.78 9.23 0.93
N VAL A 279 -15.80 9.07 2.25
CA VAL A 279 -16.15 10.20 3.14
C VAL A 279 -15.12 11.32 2.98
N THR A 280 -13.84 10.98 3.00
CA THR A 280 -12.73 11.89 2.64
C THR A 280 -11.96 11.32 1.46
N GLY A 281 -11.66 12.14 0.45
CA GLY A 281 -10.82 11.72 -0.67
C GLY A 281 -9.38 11.48 -0.23
N ILE A 282 -8.69 12.56 0.16
CA ILE A 282 -7.31 12.53 0.65
C ILE A 282 -7.26 13.19 2.03
N ARG A 283 -6.61 12.53 2.99
CA ARG A 283 -6.43 13.03 4.36
C ARG A 283 -4.94 13.10 4.73
N PHE A 284 -4.55 14.21 5.32
CA PHE A 284 -3.22 14.45 5.88
C PHE A 284 -3.35 14.58 7.40
N ASP A 285 -3.01 13.51 8.11
CA ASP A 285 -2.88 13.44 9.57
C ASP A 285 -1.45 13.81 9.99
N CYS A 286 -1.03 15.00 9.57
CA CYS A 286 0.36 15.46 9.58
C CYS A 286 0.62 16.49 10.68
N GLN A 287 0.08 16.31 11.89
CA GLN A 287 0.22 17.29 12.98
C GLN A 287 1.71 17.55 13.29
N GLY A 288 2.24 18.71 12.86
CA GLY A 288 3.65 19.06 12.99
C GLY A 288 4.60 18.34 12.03
N ALA A 289 4.09 17.48 11.13
CA ALA A 289 4.89 16.84 10.10
C ALA A 289 5.14 17.77 8.92
N GLU A 290 6.20 17.50 8.17
CA GLU A 290 6.53 18.27 6.97
C GLU A 290 5.74 17.75 5.77
N VAL A 291 5.20 18.68 4.98
CA VAL A 291 4.63 18.39 3.67
C VAL A 291 5.38 19.23 2.64
N SER A 292 6.24 18.60 1.85
CA SER A 292 7.05 19.29 0.84
C SER A 292 6.96 18.64 -0.53
N HIS A 293 6.94 19.45 -1.58
CA HIS A 293 6.90 19.00 -2.98
C HIS A 293 5.74 18.03 -3.30
N LEU A 294 4.58 18.26 -2.66
CA LEU A 294 3.36 17.49 -2.88
C LEU A 294 2.62 17.99 -4.13
N LYS A 295 2.28 17.09 -5.05
CA LYS A 295 1.47 17.41 -6.23
C LYS A 295 0.22 16.56 -6.30
N LEU A 296 -0.94 17.20 -6.28
CA LEU A 296 -2.26 16.60 -6.46
C LEU A 296 -2.84 17.13 -7.77
N THR A 297 -2.72 16.37 -8.85
CA THR A 297 -3.00 16.85 -10.20
C THR A 297 -3.96 15.95 -10.95
N ASN A 298 -4.94 16.51 -11.66
CA ASN A 298 -5.85 15.72 -12.49
C ASN A 298 -6.57 14.61 -11.70
N ASN A 299 -7.05 14.88 -10.48
CA ASN A 299 -7.82 13.89 -9.73
C ASN A 299 -9.32 14.22 -9.76
N THR A 300 -10.15 13.19 -9.69
CA THR A 300 -11.61 13.34 -9.57
C THR A 300 -12.06 12.86 -8.19
N PHE A 301 -12.74 13.74 -7.47
CA PHE A 301 -13.44 13.47 -6.22
C PHE A 301 -14.93 13.45 -6.53
N PHE A 302 -15.57 12.29 -6.41
CA PHE A 302 -16.96 12.07 -6.83
C PHE A 302 -17.78 11.47 -5.69
N ILE A 303 -18.87 12.14 -5.32
CA ILE A 303 -19.72 11.72 -4.18
C ILE A 303 -18.86 11.58 -2.92
N VAL A 304 -18.22 12.67 -2.51
CA VAL A 304 -17.43 12.72 -1.27
C VAL A 304 -17.97 13.79 -0.35
N ASN A 305 -17.75 13.65 0.97
CA ASN A 305 -18.07 14.73 1.90
C ASN A 305 -16.98 15.80 1.84
N SER A 306 -15.70 15.42 1.90
CA SER A 306 -14.58 16.35 1.74
C SER A 306 -13.56 15.81 0.75
N GLY A 307 -13.04 16.68 -0.11
CA GLY A 307 -12.04 16.29 -1.10
C GLY A 307 -10.69 16.04 -0.45
N ILE A 308 -10.09 17.10 0.08
CA ILE A 308 -8.76 17.11 0.69
C ILE A 308 -8.86 17.67 2.11
N VAL A 309 -8.36 16.94 3.10
CA VAL A 309 -8.40 17.37 4.50
C VAL A 309 -7.01 17.36 5.10
N PHE A 310 -6.57 18.49 5.64
CA PHE A 310 -5.45 18.55 6.58
C PHE A 310 -6.04 18.63 8.00
N THR A 311 -5.75 17.67 8.87
CA THR A 311 -6.32 17.70 10.22
C THR A 311 -5.66 18.75 11.11
N ALA A 312 -4.43 19.13 10.80
CA ALA A 312 -3.77 20.31 11.31
C ALA A 312 -2.88 20.93 10.22
N MET A 313 -2.58 22.21 10.36
CA MET A 313 -1.57 22.86 9.53
C MET A 313 -0.22 22.09 9.61
N PRO A 314 0.45 21.81 8.47
CA PRO A 314 1.82 21.27 8.45
C PRO A 314 2.82 22.19 9.16
N ASN A 315 4.02 21.69 9.45
CA ASN A 315 5.05 22.53 10.06
C ASN A 315 5.53 23.66 9.12
N ALA A 316 6.22 24.65 9.69
CA ALA A 316 6.66 25.86 8.96
C ALA A 316 7.70 25.60 7.84
N SER A 317 8.33 24.42 7.82
CA SER A 317 9.25 24.00 6.76
C SER A 317 8.54 23.46 5.52
N SER A 318 7.22 23.25 5.60
CA SER A 318 6.41 22.73 4.51
C SER A 318 6.29 23.74 3.36
N GLU A 319 6.39 23.26 2.13
CA GLU A 319 6.43 24.10 0.93
C GLU A 319 6.05 23.35 -0.35
N VAL A 320 5.78 24.10 -1.42
CA VAL A 320 5.55 23.55 -2.76
C VAL A 320 4.42 22.50 -2.79
N ILE A 321 3.29 22.84 -2.16
CA ILE A 321 2.05 22.06 -2.26
C ILE A 321 1.29 22.55 -3.49
N GLN A 322 1.07 21.67 -4.45
CA GLN A 322 0.42 21.99 -5.72
C GLN A 322 -0.88 21.20 -5.85
N ILE A 323 -2.00 21.89 -6.00
CA ILE A 323 -3.33 21.28 -6.19
C ILE A 323 -3.91 21.85 -7.48
N SER A 324 -3.84 21.09 -8.56
CA SER A 324 -4.22 21.59 -9.88
C SER A 324 -5.08 20.64 -10.71
N ARG A 325 -6.00 21.20 -11.50
CA ARG A 325 -6.82 20.42 -12.45
C ARG A 325 -7.61 19.29 -11.80
N ASN A 326 -7.98 19.44 -10.53
CA ASN A 326 -8.83 18.48 -9.85
C ASN A 326 -10.30 18.82 -10.08
N LEU A 327 -11.14 17.79 -10.19
CA LEU A 327 -12.59 17.90 -10.32
C LEU A 327 -13.26 17.43 -9.03
N PHE A 328 -14.08 18.29 -8.41
CA PHE A 328 -14.87 17.99 -7.21
C PHE A 328 -16.36 17.96 -7.56
N ALA A 329 -16.85 16.78 -7.95
CA ALA A 329 -18.20 16.57 -8.43
C ALA A 329 -19.07 15.89 -7.36
N THR A 330 -20.31 16.36 -7.20
CA THR A 330 -21.26 15.89 -6.17
C THR A 330 -20.62 15.89 -4.78
N ILE A 331 -19.95 16.99 -4.43
CA ILE A 331 -19.32 17.16 -3.11
C ILE A 331 -20.27 17.90 -2.17
N GLU A 332 -20.48 17.38 -0.97
CA GLU A 332 -21.36 18.00 0.04
C GLU A 332 -20.64 19.10 0.83
N GLY A 333 -19.44 18.79 1.32
CA GLY A 333 -18.60 19.68 2.11
C GLY A 333 -17.50 20.37 1.29
N PRO A 334 -16.42 20.82 1.96
CA PRO A 334 -15.38 21.60 1.30
C PRO A 334 -14.50 20.75 0.36
N PRO A 335 -14.15 21.27 -0.83
CA PRO A 335 -13.12 20.69 -1.69
C PRO A 335 -11.77 20.53 -0.97
N ALA A 336 -11.39 21.51 -0.15
CA ALA A 336 -10.25 21.40 0.76
C ALA A 336 -10.46 22.18 2.06
N LYS A 337 -9.99 21.61 3.18
CA LYS A 337 -10.04 22.26 4.51
C LYS A 337 -8.86 21.92 5.40
N VAL A 338 -8.66 22.74 6.44
CA VAL A 338 -7.68 22.60 7.51
C VAL A 338 -8.39 22.68 8.85
N GLU A 339 -8.46 21.58 9.59
CA GLU A 339 -9.32 21.50 10.78
C GLU A 339 -8.75 22.22 12.00
N GLN A 340 -7.42 22.27 12.14
CA GLN A 340 -6.75 22.86 13.30
C GLN A 340 -5.59 23.76 12.89
N ASN A 341 -5.41 24.85 13.64
CA ASN A 341 -4.29 25.80 13.50
C ASN A 341 -4.14 26.38 12.08
N ASN A 342 -5.25 26.65 11.39
CA ASN A 342 -5.21 27.18 10.04
C ASN A 342 -4.63 28.61 10.01
N ASP A 343 -3.57 28.83 9.21
CA ASP A 343 -2.99 30.16 8.98
C ASP A 343 -2.97 30.48 7.47
N ALA A 344 -3.74 31.48 7.08
CA ALA A 344 -3.82 31.94 5.70
C ALA A 344 -2.46 32.42 5.14
N LYS A 345 -1.56 32.95 5.98
CA LYS A 345 -0.23 33.40 5.53
C LYS A 345 0.67 32.22 5.16
N PHE A 346 0.59 31.13 5.93
CA PHE A 346 1.29 29.89 5.61
C PHE A 346 0.83 29.37 4.25
N TRP A 347 -0.49 29.22 4.04
CA TRP A 347 -1.02 28.66 2.79
C TRP A 347 -0.78 29.57 1.58
N ALA A 348 -0.77 30.89 1.75
CA ALA A 348 -0.41 31.81 0.68
C ALA A 348 1.03 31.63 0.17
N LYS A 349 1.94 31.11 1.03
CA LYS A 349 3.32 30.77 0.66
C LYS A 349 3.44 29.33 0.15
N ALA A 350 2.83 28.38 0.86
CA ALA A 350 3.06 26.95 0.66
C ALA A 350 2.20 26.33 -0.45
N LEU A 351 0.98 26.84 -0.66
CA LEU A 351 0.00 26.25 -1.58
C LEU A 351 -0.12 27.06 -2.87
N THR A 352 0.04 26.37 -3.99
CA THR A 352 -0.38 26.84 -5.31
C THR A 352 -1.56 26.00 -5.78
N ALA A 353 -2.74 26.60 -5.83
CA ALA A 353 -3.93 26.00 -6.41
C ALA A 353 -4.27 26.66 -7.76
N SER A 354 -4.62 25.86 -8.77
CA SER A 354 -5.00 26.38 -10.09
C SER A 354 -5.90 25.43 -10.89
N GLU A 355 -6.82 26.01 -11.64
CA GLU A 355 -7.66 25.28 -12.62
C GLU A 355 -8.40 24.09 -12.00
N ASN A 356 -8.78 24.17 -10.72
CA ASN A 356 -9.65 23.19 -10.09
C ASN A 356 -11.11 23.57 -10.32
N ASP A 357 -11.97 22.58 -10.52
CA ASP A 357 -13.40 22.80 -10.76
C ASP A 357 -14.26 22.06 -9.74
N SER A 358 -15.39 22.66 -9.34
CA SER A 358 -16.33 22.05 -8.41
C SER A 358 -17.79 22.31 -8.76
N SER A 359 -18.61 21.28 -8.58
CA SER A 359 -20.08 21.41 -8.62
C SER A 359 -20.66 22.18 -7.43
N ARG A 360 -19.94 22.26 -6.29
CA ARG A 360 -20.38 22.99 -5.09
C ARG A 360 -20.24 24.49 -5.33
N ALA A 361 -21.29 25.25 -4.99
CA ALA A 361 -21.25 26.71 -5.02
C ALA A 361 -20.24 27.25 -4.00
N ALA A 362 -19.56 28.35 -4.35
CA ALA A 362 -18.63 29.00 -3.44
C ALA A 362 -19.36 29.53 -2.19
N PRO A 363 -18.90 29.21 -0.97
CA PRO A 363 -19.48 29.80 0.22
C PRO A 363 -19.17 31.31 0.29
N SER A 364 -20.08 32.08 0.87
CA SER A 364 -19.90 33.53 1.07
C SER A 364 -20.34 33.93 2.48
N PRO A 365 -19.41 34.34 3.37
CA PRO A 365 -17.94 34.37 3.18
C PRO A 365 -17.33 32.95 3.13
N LEU A 366 -16.06 32.85 2.69
CA LEU A 366 -15.29 31.61 2.80
C LEU A 366 -15.06 31.28 4.28
N PRO A 367 -15.43 30.08 4.77
CA PRO A 367 -15.18 29.67 6.14
C PRO A 367 -13.70 29.67 6.50
N ALA A 368 -13.39 29.95 7.75
CA ALA A 368 -12.01 30.12 8.21
C ALA A 368 -11.17 28.84 8.14
N ASP A 369 -11.80 27.67 8.07
CA ASP A 369 -11.18 26.35 7.94
C ASP A 369 -11.12 25.87 6.47
N GLU A 370 -11.75 26.55 5.52
CA GLU A 370 -11.72 26.17 4.09
C GLU A 370 -10.51 26.78 3.35
N LEU A 371 -9.90 26.00 2.45
CA LEU A 371 -8.87 26.47 1.54
C LEU A 371 -9.48 26.83 0.18
N ASP A 372 -9.18 28.03 -0.31
CA ASP A 372 -9.64 28.46 -1.64
C ASP A 372 -8.76 27.86 -2.74
N LEU A 373 -9.28 26.83 -3.42
CA LEU A 373 -8.63 26.16 -4.53
C LEU A 373 -8.91 26.79 -5.91
N PHE A 374 -9.73 27.84 -5.98
CA PHE A 374 -10.42 28.26 -7.20
C PHE A 374 -10.02 29.65 -7.71
N LYS A 375 -9.30 30.46 -6.92
CA LYS A 375 -8.85 31.82 -7.30
C LYS A 375 -8.16 31.91 -8.66
N ASN A 376 -7.37 30.89 -9.02
CA ASN A 376 -6.56 30.89 -10.23
C ASN A 376 -7.22 30.04 -11.32
N LYS A 377 -8.14 30.65 -12.09
CA LYS A 377 -8.86 30.01 -13.22
C LYS A 377 -9.70 28.78 -12.84
N GLY A 378 -10.01 28.59 -11.56
CA GLY A 378 -10.94 27.54 -11.13
C GLY A 378 -12.39 27.99 -11.24
N LYS A 379 -13.32 27.03 -11.31
CA LYS A 379 -14.77 27.27 -11.40
C LYS A 379 -15.52 26.55 -10.28
N GLN A 380 -16.62 27.14 -9.84
CA GLN A 380 -17.48 26.59 -8.78
C GLN A 380 -18.96 26.81 -9.08
N GLY A 381 -19.82 25.93 -8.56
CA GLY A 381 -21.27 26.11 -8.54
C GLY A 381 -22.01 25.78 -9.84
N ASP A 382 -21.35 25.19 -10.83
CA ASP A 382 -22.03 24.70 -12.04
C ASP A 382 -22.44 23.23 -11.86
N ALA A 383 -23.75 22.97 -11.89
CA ALA A 383 -24.28 21.62 -11.75
C ALA A 383 -23.83 20.67 -12.87
N ASN A 384 -23.49 21.20 -14.05
CA ASN A 384 -23.01 20.40 -15.19
C ASN A 384 -21.66 19.74 -14.95
N PHE A 385 -20.92 20.12 -13.89
CA PHE A 385 -19.74 19.38 -13.46
C PHE A 385 -20.04 17.94 -13.04
N ASN A 386 -21.31 17.62 -12.75
CA ASN A 386 -21.77 16.26 -12.43
C ASN A 386 -22.11 15.43 -13.68
N ASN A 387 -22.06 16.01 -14.88
CA ASN A 387 -22.43 15.30 -16.10
C ASN A 387 -21.24 14.45 -16.57
N PHE A 388 -21.35 13.14 -16.43
CA PHE A 388 -20.35 12.17 -16.84
C PHE A 388 -20.91 11.24 -17.92
N VAL A 389 -20.03 10.71 -18.77
CA VAL A 389 -20.42 9.70 -19.77
C VAL A 389 -20.90 8.42 -19.08
N SER A 390 -20.26 8.03 -17.98
CA SER A 390 -20.71 6.96 -17.09
C SER A 390 -20.34 7.26 -15.65
N THR A 391 -21.22 6.88 -14.71
CA THR A 391 -20.98 6.88 -13.26
C THR A 391 -20.91 5.46 -12.70
N THR A 392 -20.82 4.43 -13.56
CA THR A 392 -20.74 3.02 -13.14
C THR A 392 -19.29 2.57 -12.96
N PRO A 393 -18.85 2.18 -11.76
CA PRO A 393 -17.50 1.69 -11.54
C PRO A 393 -17.19 0.44 -12.37
N GLY A 394 -16.14 0.50 -13.20
CA GLY A 394 -15.73 -0.59 -14.08
C GLY A 394 -15.94 -0.31 -15.57
N ASP A 395 -16.76 0.69 -15.91
CA ASP A 395 -16.85 1.19 -17.28
C ASP A 395 -15.55 1.89 -17.69
N GLU A 396 -15.15 1.73 -18.96
CA GLU A 396 -13.94 2.36 -19.51
C GLU A 396 -14.00 3.89 -19.42
N LYS A 397 -15.21 4.45 -19.53
CA LYS A 397 -15.49 5.89 -19.44
C LYS A 397 -16.04 6.32 -18.07
N PHE A 398 -15.82 5.50 -17.03
CA PHE A 398 -16.22 5.86 -15.67
C PHE A 398 -15.62 7.21 -15.27
N LEU A 399 -16.50 8.18 -14.99
CA LEU A 399 -16.21 9.59 -14.67
C LEU A 399 -15.41 10.34 -15.74
N ALA A 400 -15.49 9.93 -17.01
CA ALA A 400 -15.14 10.79 -18.13
C ALA A 400 -16.14 11.95 -18.24
N PRO A 401 -15.71 13.23 -18.27
CA PRO A 401 -16.60 14.36 -18.45
C PRO A 401 -17.46 14.21 -19.72
N ALA A 402 -18.77 14.41 -19.62
CA ALA A 402 -19.63 14.48 -20.80
C ALA A 402 -19.34 15.74 -21.64
N SER A 403 -19.86 15.82 -22.87
CA SER A 403 -19.58 16.92 -23.81
C SER A 403 -20.07 18.29 -23.33
N ASP A 404 -21.08 18.32 -22.47
CA ASP A 404 -21.66 19.49 -21.81
C ASP A 404 -21.03 19.79 -20.44
N ASN A 405 -20.16 18.91 -19.92
CA ASN A 405 -19.42 19.15 -18.70
C ASN A 405 -18.34 20.23 -18.94
N PRO A 406 -18.33 21.35 -18.20
CA PRO A 406 -17.35 22.43 -18.43
C PRO A 406 -15.89 22.00 -18.23
N ALA A 407 -15.64 20.92 -17.47
CA ALA A 407 -14.32 20.33 -17.28
C ALA A 407 -13.76 19.68 -18.55
N ALA A 408 -14.60 19.40 -19.56
CA ALA A 408 -14.18 18.82 -20.84
C ALA A 408 -13.33 19.78 -21.70
N LYS A 409 -13.32 21.08 -21.37
CA LYS A 409 -12.68 22.14 -22.16
C LYS A 409 -11.61 22.87 -21.35
N ALA A 410 -10.59 22.17 -20.89
CA ALA A 410 -9.41 22.82 -20.32
C ALA A 410 -8.39 23.13 -21.43
N ALA A 411 -7.91 24.38 -21.49
CA ALA A 411 -6.92 24.76 -22.49
C ALA A 411 -5.48 24.52 -21.98
N GLY A 412 -4.60 24.11 -22.89
CA GLY A 412 -3.14 24.04 -22.70
C GLY A 412 -2.62 22.87 -21.87
N SER A 413 -1.29 22.71 -21.90
CA SER A 413 -0.53 21.69 -21.15
C SER A 413 0.57 22.34 -20.29
N PRO A 414 0.25 23.23 -19.32
CA PRO A 414 1.29 23.82 -18.50
C PRO A 414 2.04 22.73 -17.72
N GLY A 415 3.37 22.73 -17.78
CA GLY A 415 4.23 21.96 -16.88
C GLY A 415 4.05 20.43 -16.92
N GLY A 416 3.70 19.82 -18.05
CA GLY A 416 3.53 18.36 -18.17
C GLY A 416 2.20 17.82 -17.65
N MET A 417 1.26 18.71 -17.30
CA MET A 417 -0.12 18.34 -16.96
C MET A 417 -0.92 17.94 -18.20
N LYS A 418 -1.94 17.09 -18.02
CA LYS A 418 -2.85 16.72 -19.10
C LYS A 418 -3.77 17.90 -19.46
N PRO A 419 -4.22 18.00 -20.73
CA PRO A 419 -5.01 19.14 -21.20
C PRO A 419 -6.50 19.06 -20.80
N PHE A 420 -6.84 18.39 -19.70
CA PHE A 420 -8.22 18.29 -19.19
C PHE A 420 -8.23 18.45 -17.66
N ILE A 421 -9.41 18.61 -17.08
CA ILE A 421 -9.63 18.65 -15.63
C ILE A 421 -10.23 17.32 -15.18
N GLY A 422 -9.81 16.82 -14.01
CA GLY A 422 -10.19 15.51 -13.50
C GLY A 422 -9.27 14.38 -13.99
N ALA A 423 -9.64 13.15 -13.62
CA ALA A 423 -8.83 11.94 -13.75
C ALA A 423 -8.92 11.22 -15.09
N VAL A 424 -9.97 11.48 -15.86
CA VAL A 424 -10.26 10.78 -17.12
C VAL A 424 -10.49 11.81 -18.21
N ALA A 425 -9.94 11.54 -19.39
CA ALA A 425 -10.14 12.42 -20.54
C ALA A 425 -11.63 12.43 -20.97
N PRO A 426 -12.14 13.55 -21.51
CA PRO A 426 -13.51 13.65 -22.04
C PRO A 426 -13.81 12.72 -23.22
#